data_AF-K2RT38-F1
#
_entry.id   AF-K2RT38-F1
#
_cell.length_a   1.000
_cell.length_b   1.000
_cell.length_c   1.000
_cell.angle_alpha   90.00
_cell.angle_beta   90.00
_cell.angle_gamma   90.00
#
_symmetry.space_group_name_H-M   'P 1'
#
loop_
_entity.id
_entity.type
_entity.pdbx_description
1 polymer ?
#
loop_
_entity_poly.entity_id
_entity_poly.type
_entity_poly.pdbx_seq_one_letter_code
_entity_poly.pdbx_strand_id
1 'polypeptide(L)'
;MNQKILTVTVVLVLAFSALAVLEVSSGFVSGLVFDQIPYNYSAKVWIPPTNASNPNSASMGGFYKINGKGTNFNFFLKISGAEKSESPLDYTGDGLTGVGKIDQIKLTPGTIYAIVTKDIKGAMFNTTFKGHMNLTCAAWTGVTYFQNDGKNFTGNFTIDGVMTDWEGNYTLKRESYRILGISDFIYYPNNQRSAAKNAQKTYYL
;
A
#
# COMPACT_ATOMS: atom_id res chain seq x y z
N MET A 1 23.24 9.74 48.97
CA MET A 1 22.14 9.16 48.16
C MET A 1 22.00 7.70 48.54
N ASN A 2 20.78 7.23 48.87
CA ASN A 2 20.55 5.85 49.33
C ASN A 2 20.93 4.85 48.21
N GLN A 3 21.74 3.84 48.50
CA GLN A 3 22.20 2.86 47.49
C GLN A 3 21.03 2.24 46.71
N LYS A 4 19.90 1.97 47.39
CA LYS A 4 18.68 1.45 46.74
C LYS A 4 18.12 2.43 45.69
N ILE A 5 18.15 3.73 45.99
CA ILE A 5 17.69 4.78 45.06
C ILE A 5 18.65 4.88 43.88
N LEU A 6 19.98 4.86 44.13
CA LEU A 6 20.98 4.86 43.06
C LEU A 6 20.79 3.65 42.11
N THR A 7 20.62 2.44 42.64
CA THR A 7 20.41 1.24 41.84
C THR A 7 19.14 1.35 41.00
N VAL A 8 18.02 1.80 41.59
CA VAL A 8 16.76 1.99 40.86
C VAL A 8 16.92 3.02 39.74
N THR A 9 17.58 4.15 40.01
CA THR A 9 17.81 5.18 39.00
C THR A 9 18.68 4.66 37.85
N VAL A 10 19.75 3.93 38.13
CA VAL A 10 20.62 3.35 37.08
C VAL A 10 19.85 2.35 36.23
N VAL A 11 19.04 1.48 36.83
CA VAL A 11 18.20 0.51 36.11
C VAL A 11 17.18 1.22 35.22
N LEU A 12 16.53 2.29 35.71
CA LEU A 12 15.60 3.10 34.92
C LEU A 12 16.29 3.75 33.71
N VAL A 13 17.45 4.37 33.93
CA VAL A 13 18.21 5.01 32.84
C VAL A 13 18.60 3.99 31.78
N LEU A 14 19.08 2.81 32.17
CA LEU A 14 19.41 1.73 31.23
C LEU A 14 18.18 1.23 30.46
N ALA A 15 17.05 1.03 31.14
CA ALA A 15 15.81 0.58 30.50
C ALA A 15 15.28 1.61 29.49
N PHE A 16 15.24 2.89 29.85
CA PHE A 16 14.80 3.95 28.93
C PHE A 16 15.77 4.16 27.77
N SER A 17 17.07 4.01 28.00
CA SER A 17 18.07 4.11 26.94
C SER A 17 17.92 2.96 25.94
N ALA A 18 17.69 1.74 26.41
CA ALA A 18 17.40 0.59 25.54
C ALA A 18 16.13 0.79 24.72
N LEU A 19 15.04 1.30 25.33
CA LEU A 19 13.81 1.63 24.62
C LEU A 19 13.99 2.73 23.58
N ALA A 20 14.78 3.77 23.89
CA ALA A 20 15.09 4.83 22.94
C ALA A 20 15.89 4.31 21.73
N VAL A 21 16.86 3.43 21.96
CA VAL A 21 17.61 2.77 20.88
C VAL A 21 16.68 1.90 20.03
N LEU A 22 15.79 1.13 20.65
CA LEU A 22 14.80 0.30 19.93
C LEU A 22 13.84 1.16 19.11
N GLU A 23 13.37 2.29 19.63
CA GLU A 23 12.50 3.20 18.88
C GLU A 23 13.25 3.84 17.69
N VAL A 24 14.46 4.35 17.89
CA VAL A 24 15.24 4.99 16.83
C VAL A 24 15.64 3.99 15.74
N SER A 25 15.99 2.76 16.13
CA SER A 25 16.42 1.72 15.18
C SER A 25 15.26 1.08 14.43
N SER A 26 14.18 0.72 15.14
CA SER A 26 13.12 -0.15 14.62
C SER A 26 11.72 0.44 14.66
N GLY A 27 11.49 1.55 15.37
CA GLY A 27 10.15 2.08 15.64
C GLY A 27 9.34 1.18 16.58
N PHE A 28 9.99 0.47 17.51
CA PHE A 28 9.34 -0.55 18.33
C PHE A 28 8.14 -0.03 19.14
N VAL A 29 8.30 1.09 19.84
CA VAL A 29 7.23 1.66 20.68
C VAL A 29 6.13 2.24 19.81
N SER A 30 6.48 2.96 18.74
CA SER A 30 5.49 3.46 17.78
C SER A 30 4.72 2.33 17.09
N GLY A 31 5.40 1.22 16.77
CA GLY A 31 4.79 -0.01 16.24
C GLY A 31 3.80 -0.65 17.21
N LEU A 32 4.15 -0.80 18.49
CA LEU A 32 3.26 -1.34 19.53
C LEU A 32 1.99 -0.49 19.72
N VAL A 33 2.14 0.84 19.70
CA VAL A 33 0.99 1.76 19.78
C VAL A 33 0.14 1.64 18.51
N PHE A 34 0.77 1.61 17.34
CA PHE A 34 0.09 1.46 16.06
C PHE A 34 -0.74 0.18 16.01
N ASP A 35 -0.20 -0.94 16.50
CA ASP A 35 -0.89 -2.23 16.62
C ASP A 35 -2.19 -2.21 17.43
N GLN A 36 -2.43 -1.16 18.23
CA GLN A 36 -3.68 -1.00 18.98
C GLN A 36 -4.73 -0.13 18.28
N ILE A 37 -4.38 0.58 17.21
CA ILE A 37 -5.26 1.57 16.59
C ILE A 37 -6.17 0.90 15.55
N PRO A 38 -7.49 0.81 15.78
CA PRO A 38 -8.41 0.38 14.74
C PRO A 38 -8.64 1.52 13.74
N TYR A 39 -8.84 1.17 12.48
CA TYR A 39 -9.22 2.13 11.45
C TYR A 39 -10.22 1.52 10.48
N ASN A 40 -11.08 2.38 9.93
CA ASN A 40 -12.05 2.03 8.91
C ASN A 40 -12.28 3.26 8.04
N TYR A 41 -11.69 3.24 6.86
CA TYR A 41 -11.71 4.33 5.91
C TYR A 41 -12.38 3.88 4.61
N SER A 42 -13.11 4.80 3.98
CA SER A 42 -13.71 4.56 2.67
C SER A 42 -13.67 5.83 1.83
N ALA A 43 -13.39 5.69 0.54
CA ALA A 43 -13.45 6.82 -0.39
C ALA A 43 -13.96 6.37 -1.76
N LYS A 44 -14.45 7.34 -2.52
CA LYS A 44 -14.83 7.14 -3.92
C LYS A 44 -13.58 7.04 -4.78
N VAL A 45 -13.65 6.20 -5.80
CA VAL A 45 -12.62 6.05 -6.83
C VAL A 45 -13.23 6.44 -8.16
N TRP A 46 -12.41 7.02 -9.03
CA TRP A 46 -12.80 7.34 -10.39
C TRP A 46 -11.66 6.97 -11.32
N ILE A 47 -11.99 6.17 -12.33
CA ILE A 47 -11.09 5.79 -13.40
C ILE A 47 -11.48 6.64 -14.62
N PRO A 48 -10.57 7.50 -15.10
CA PRO A 48 -10.83 8.31 -16.28
C PRO A 48 -11.13 7.44 -17.51
N PRO A 49 -11.87 7.97 -18.48
CA PRO A 49 -12.09 7.28 -19.75
C PRO A 49 -10.75 7.05 -20.45
N THR A 50 -10.58 5.86 -21.05
CA THR A 50 -9.35 5.47 -21.74
C THR A 50 -9.01 6.39 -22.92
N ASN A 51 -10.03 7.02 -23.52
CA ASN A 51 -9.87 8.04 -24.54
C ASN A 51 -10.78 9.24 -24.25
N ALA A 52 -10.22 10.25 -23.59
CA ALA A 52 -10.94 11.48 -23.22
C ALA A 52 -11.51 12.25 -24.42
N SER A 53 -10.99 12.04 -25.63
CA SER A 53 -11.45 12.66 -26.86
C SER A 53 -12.63 11.92 -27.50
N ASN A 54 -12.94 10.69 -27.06
CA ASN A 54 -14.06 9.92 -27.55
C ASN A 54 -15.27 10.11 -26.61
N PRO A 55 -16.37 10.75 -27.05
CA PRO A 55 -17.56 10.98 -26.21
C PRO A 55 -18.27 9.69 -25.78
N ASN A 56 -17.98 8.56 -26.43
CA ASN A 56 -18.49 7.24 -26.05
C ASN A 56 -17.58 6.49 -25.08
N SER A 57 -16.40 7.03 -24.74
CA SER A 57 -15.53 6.46 -23.71
C SER A 57 -16.08 6.88 -22.34
N ALA A 58 -16.74 5.95 -21.66
CA ALA A 58 -17.29 6.19 -20.33
C ALA A 58 -16.19 6.12 -19.27
N SER A 59 -16.26 7.00 -18.27
CA SER A 59 -15.47 6.87 -17.05
C SER A 59 -16.11 5.84 -16.12
N MET A 60 -15.29 5.11 -15.36
CA MET A 60 -15.80 4.17 -14.37
C MET A 60 -15.68 4.76 -12.97
N GLY A 61 -16.77 4.70 -12.19
CA GLY A 61 -16.80 5.15 -10.81
C GLY A 61 -16.78 3.95 -9.86
N GLY A 62 -16.33 4.15 -8.63
CA GLY A 62 -16.31 3.09 -7.63
C GLY A 62 -16.10 3.61 -6.24
N PHE A 63 -15.80 2.69 -5.33
CA PHE A 63 -15.30 3.02 -4.01
C PHE A 63 -14.26 2.00 -3.56
N TYR A 64 -13.36 2.44 -2.70
CA TYR A 64 -12.54 1.55 -1.92
C TYR A 64 -12.84 1.71 -0.44
N LYS A 65 -12.57 0.64 0.31
CA LYS A 65 -12.64 0.58 1.76
C LYS A 65 -11.37 -0.08 2.27
N ILE A 66 -10.76 0.51 3.28
CA ILE A 66 -9.63 -0.05 4.01
C ILE A 66 -10.02 -0.10 5.48
N ASN A 67 -9.98 -1.28 6.07
CA ASN A 67 -10.23 -1.44 7.50
C ASN A 67 -9.19 -2.36 8.12
N GLY A 68 -8.92 -2.20 9.41
CA GLY A 68 -7.88 -2.97 10.04
C GLY A 68 -7.61 -2.54 11.47
N LYS A 69 -6.57 -3.14 12.03
CA LYS A 69 -6.04 -2.78 13.34
C LYS A 69 -4.52 -2.82 13.26
N GLY A 70 -3.92 -1.65 13.45
CA GLY A 70 -2.48 -1.40 13.29
C GLY A 70 -1.90 -1.99 12.02
N THR A 71 -0.94 -2.89 12.16
CA THR A 71 -0.21 -3.47 11.04
C THR A 71 -1.06 -4.31 10.08
N ASN A 72 -2.20 -4.85 10.52
CA ASN A 72 -3.04 -5.72 9.69
C ASN A 72 -4.22 -4.96 9.10
N PHE A 73 -4.44 -5.11 7.79
CA PHE A 73 -5.53 -4.45 7.07
C PHE A 73 -6.21 -5.38 6.07
N ASN A 74 -7.48 -5.07 5.82
CA ASN A 74 -8.26 -5.56 4.70
C ASN A 74 -8.53 -4.39 3.75
N PHE A 75 -8.35 -4.65 2.47
CA PHE A 75 -8.65 -3.77 1.37
C PHE A 75 -9.85 -4.32 0.59
N PHE A 76 -10.71 -3.42 0.14
CA PHE A 76 -11.81 -3.73 -0.75
C PHE A 76 -11.94 -2.62 -1.78
N LEU A 77 -12.04 -2.96 -3.05
CA LEU A 77 -12.27 -2.04 -4.16
C LEU A 77 -13.38 -2.57 -5.05
N LYS A 78 -14.43 -1.76 -5.20
CA LYS A 78 -15.52 -2.03 -6.13
C LYS A 78 -15.63 -0.93 -7.15
N ILE A 79 -15.48 -1.27 -8.43
CA ILE A 79 -15.67 -0.36 -9.56
C ILE A 79 -17.04 -0.68 -10.15
N SER A 80 -17.98 0.25 -9.98
CA SER A 80 -19.33 0.15 -10.53
C SER A 80 -19.30 0.38 -12.04
N GLY A 81 -19.97 -0.48 -12.80
CA GLY A 81 -19.98 -0.51 -14.26
C GLY A 81 -18.94 -1.45 -14.87
N ALA A 82 -17.89 -1.83 -14.14
CA ALA A 82 -16.91 -2.82 -14.61
C ALA A 82 -17.54 -4.21 -14.77
N GLU A 83 -18.62 -4.49 -14.02
CA GLU A 83 -19.41 -5.71 -14.14
C GLU A 83 -20.08 -5.88 -15.52
N LYS A 84 -20.29 -4.79 -16.27
CA LYS A 84 -21.01 -4.84 -17.55
C LYS A 84 -20.09 -5.18 -18.73
N SER A 85 -18.79 -5.08 -18.54
CA SER A 85 -17.75 -5.53 -19.47
C SER A 85 -17.17 -6.89 -19.06
N GLU A 86 -17.86 -7.64 -18.19
CA GLU A 86 -17.41 -8.88 -17.58
C GLU A 86 -17.00 -9.94 -18.60
N SER A 87 -15.72 -10.29 -18.57
CA SER A 87 -15.29 -11.67 -18.67
C SER A 87 -15.14 -12.19 -17.23
N PRO A 88 -15.63 -13.40 -16.88
CA PRO A 88 -15.44 -14.00 -15.55
C PRO A 88 -13.95 -14.17 -15.16
N LEU A 89 -13.03 -13.82 -16.06
CA LEU A 89 -11.59 -13.93 -15.92
C LEU A 89 -10.90 -12.64 -15.41
N ASP A 90 -11.54 -11.48 -15.53
CA ASP A 90 -10.86 -10.18 -15.36
C ASP A 90 -11.28 -9.44 -14.08
N TYR A 91 -12.59 -9.23 -13.89
CA TYR A 91 -13.18 -8.51 -12.76
C TYR A 91 -14.64 -8.93 -12.60
N THR A 92 -15.13 -9.04 -11.37
CA THR A 92 -16.55 -9.37 -11.10
C THR A 92 -17.20 -8.28 -10.25
N GLY A 93 -18.54 -8.24 -10.26
CA GLY A 93 -19.32 -7.38 -9.36
C GLY A 93 -19.01 -7.54 -7.85
N ASP A 94 -18.33 -8.61 -7.46
CA ASP A 94 -17.81 -8.85 -6.10
C ASP A 94 -16.62 -7.96 -5.75
N GLY A 95 -15.90 -7.45 -6.76
CA GLY A 95 -14.79 -6.53 -6.59
C GLY A 95 -13.45 -7.19 -6.27
N LEU A 96 -12.46 -6.33 -5.97
CA LEU A 96 -11.12 -6.71 -5.59
C LEU A 96 -11.01 -6.65 -4.07
N THR A 97 -10.65 -7.78 -3.47
CA THR A 97 -10.37 -7.89 -2.03
C THR A 97 -8.88 -8.05 -1.80
N GLY A 98 -8.40 -7.61 -0.65
CA GLY A 98 -7.03 -7.85 -0.23
C GLY A 98 -6.90 -7.96 1.27
N VAL A 99 -5.93 -8.77 1.71
CA VAL A 99 -5.51 -8.90 3.10
C VAL A 99 -4.04 -8.60 3.15
N GLY A 100 -3.65 -7.61 3.95
CA GLY A 100 -2.28 -7.13 3.99
C GLY A 100 -1.77 -6.90 5.40
N LYS A 101 -0.44 -6.81 5.47
CA LYS A 101 0.31 -6.58 6.69
C LYS A 101 1.45 -5.60 6.43
N ILE A 102 1.61 -4.66 7.35
CA ILE A 102 2.77 -3.79 7.45
C ILE A 102 3.78 -4.49 8.36
N ASP A 103 4.92 -4.90 7.79
CA ASP A 103 5.96 -5.62 8.51
C ASP A 103 6.86 -4.67 9.32
N GLN A 104 6.97 -3.42 8.86
CA GLN A 104 7.72 -2.38 9.55
C GLN A 104 7.09 -1.02 9.24
N ILE A 105 7.00 -0.16 10.25
CA ILE A 105 6.63 1.25 10.12
C ILE A 105 7.50 2.09 11.04
N LYS A 106 8.00 3.21 10.53
CA LYS A 106 8.81 4.16 11.27
C LYS A 106 8.43 5.57 10.87
N LEU A 107 7.97 6.33 11.86
CA LEU A 107 7.66 7.74 11.70
C LEU A 107 8.98 8.53 11.62
N THR A 108 9.12 9.33 10.57
CA THR A 108 10.24 10.25 10.42
C THR A 108 9.86 11.66 10.90
N PRO A 109 10.82 12.56 11.18
CA PRO A 109 10.50 13.95 11.44
C PRO A 109 9.65 14.59 10.31
N GLY A 110 9.92 14.22 9.05
CA GLY A 110 9.11 14.65 7.91
C GLY A 110 7.67 14.13 7.96
N THR A 111 7.47 12.91 8.46
CA THR A 111 6.13 12.35 8.70
C THR A 111 5.36 13.19 9.71
N ILE A 112 5.98 13.48 10.85
CA ILE A 112 5.37 14.26 11.93
C ILE A 112 5.02 15.67 11.44
N TYR A 113 5.96 16.34 10.77
CA TYR A 113 5.73 17.67 10.21
C TYR A 113 4.57 17.67 9.20
N ALA A 114 4.51 16.68 8.32
CA ALA A 114 3.44 16.57 7.33
C ALA A 114 2.07 16.31 7.97
N ILE A 115 2.00 15.49 9.04
CA ILE A 115 0.77 15.30 9.81
C ILE A 115 0.31 16.62 10.47
N VAL A 116 1.23 17.33 11.13
CA VAL A 116 0.94 18.62 11.81
C VAL A 116 0.44 19.68 10.82
N THR A 117 1.01 19.71 9.61
CA THR A 117 0.61 20.62 8.53
C THR A 117 -0.56 20.11 7.68
N LYS A 118 -1.18 18.99 8.07
CA LYS A 118 -2.30 18.33 7.38
C LYS A 118 -1.97 17.88 5.94
N ASP A 119 -0.70 17.73 5.59
CA ASP A 119 -0.24 17.15 4.33
C ASP A 119 -0.19 15.63 4.41
N ILE A 120 -1.34 14.97 4.27
CA ILE A 120 -1.45 13.50 4.37
C ILE A 120 -0.62 12.78 3.29
N LYS A 121 -0.55 13.34 2.07
CA LYS A 121 0.28 12.77 1.00
C LYS A 121 1.77 12.90 1.37
N GLY A 122 2.16 14.05 1.89
CA GLY A 122 3.50 14.26 2.45
C GLY A 122 3.83 13.27 3.55
N ALA A 123 2.89 13.02 4.47
CA ALA A 123 3.08 12.06 5.56
C ALA A 123 3.30 10.65 5.01
N MET A 124 2.49 10.21 4.03
CA MET A 124 2.65 8.91 3.39
C MET A 124 4.05 8.74 2.78
N PHE A 125 4.52 9.70 1.96
CA PHE A 125 5.82 9.59 1.30
C PHE A 125 7.02 9.77 2.25
N ASN A 126 6.87 10.49 3.36
CA ASN A 126 7.95 10.65 4.35
C ASN A 126 8.00 9.50 5.37
N THR A 127 6.95 8.68 5.49
CA THR A 127 6.93 7.56 6.43
C THR A 127 7.74 6.40 5.86
N THR A 128 8.68 5.86 6.63
CA THR A 128 9.37 4.63 6.23
C THR A 128 8.48 3.45 6.59
N PHE A 129 8.16 2.59 5.63
CA PHE A 129 7.41 1.36 5.89
C PHE A 129 7.71 0.28 4.86
N LYS A 130 7.42 -0.97 5.19
CA LYS A 130 7.34 -2.07 4.22
C LYS A 130 6.28 -3.05 4.65
N GLY A 131 5.73 -3.78 3.68
CA GLY A 131 4.68 -4.73 3.93
C GLY A 131 4.38 -5.56 2.70
N HIS A 132 3.33 -6.35 2.82
CA HIS A 132 2.82 -7.18 1.76
C HIS A 132 1.29 -7.25 1.82
N MET A 133 0.69 -7.60 0.69
CA MET A 133 -0.74 -7.78 0.58
C MET A 133 -1.03 -8.88 -0.43
N ASN A 134 -1.89 -9.81 -0.02
CA ASN A 134 -2.51 -10.78 -0.90
C ASN A 134 -3.80 -10.16 -1.45
N LEU A 135 -4.05 -10.37 -2.74
CA LEU A 135 -5.16 -9.82 -3.49
C LEU A 135 -5.96 -10.95 -4.12
N THR A 136 -7.27 -10.79 -4.20
CA THR A 136 -8.17 -11.73 -4.86
C THR A 136 -9.27 -10.96 -5.56
N CYS A 137 -9.45 -11.26 -6.84
CA CYS A 137 -10.50 -10.70 -7.67
C CYS A 137 -10.94 -11.73 -8.70
N ALA A 138 -12.23 -12.02 -8.74
CA ALA A 138 -12.81 -12.94 -9.72
C ALA A 138 -12.01 -14.25 -9.88
N ALA A 139 -11.30 -14.41 -11.00
CA ALA A 139 -10.54 -15.60 -11.35
C ALA A 139 -9.02 -15.44 -11.19
N TRP A 140 -8.54 -14.40 -10.52
CA TRP A 140 -7.10 -14.25 -10.26
C TRP A 140 -6.79 -13.94 -8.81
N THR A 141 -5.61 -14.39 -8.40
CA THR A 141 -5.00 -14.08 -7.12
C THR A 141 -3.72 -13.31 -7.36
N GLY A 142 -3.35 -12.45 -6.45
CA GLY A 142 -2.09 -11.72 -6.56
C GLY A 142 -1.43 -11.52 -5.23
N VAL A 143 -0.14 -11.23 -5.27
CA VAL A 143 0.64 -10.82 -4.12
C VAL A 143 1.42 -9.58 -4.51
N THR A 144 1.47 -8.60 -3.61
CA THR A 144 2.38 -7.47 -3.76
C THR A 144 3.19 -7.29 -2.50
N TYR A 145 4.49 -7.02 -2.67
CA TYR A 145 5.36 -6.52 -1.62
C TYR A 145 5.66 -5.07 -1.91
N PHE A 146 5.54 -4.23 -0.90
CA PHE A 146 5.70 -2.80 -1.03
C PHE A 146 6.60 -2.24 0.05
N GLN A 147 7.27 -1.15 -0.28
CA GLN A 147 8.11 -0.42 0.66
C GLN A 147 8.16 1.07 0.31
N ASN A 148 8.34 1.88 1.33
CA ASN A 148 8.74 3.27 1.22
C ASN A 148 9.91 3.51 2.16
N ASP A 149 11.03 4.00 1.62
CA ASP A 149 12.22 4.36 2.41
C ASP A 149 12.14 5.80 2.98
N GLY A 150 11.03 6.51 2.75
CA GLY A 150 10.84 7.92 3.10
C GLY A 150 11.12 8.87 1.92
N LYS A 151 11.50 8.33 0.75
CA LYS A 151 11.72 9.06 -0.50
C LYS A 151 11.10 8.33 -1.69
N ASN A 152 11.30 7.02 -1.76
CA ASN A 152 10.91 6.15 -2.86
C ASN A 152 9.89 5.14 -2.37
N PHE A 153 8.65 5.28 -2.85
CA PHE A 153 7.65 4.23 -2.71
C PHE A 153 7.80 3.28 -3.90
N THR A 154 8.17 2.04 -3.63
CA THR A 154 8.31 0.98 -4.64
C THR A 154 7.58 -0.29 -4.22
N GLY A 155 7.31 -1.17 -5.17
CA GLY A 155 6.83 -2.50 -4.89
C GLY A 155 6.98 -3.42 -6.07
N ASN A 156 6.81 -4.71 -5.81
CA ASN A 156 6.67 -5.73 -6.82
C ASN A 156 5.30 -6.39 -6.71
N PHE A 157 4.90 -7.07 -7.76
CA PHE A 157 3.67 -7.84 -7.76
C PHE A 157 3.78 -9.07 -8.64
N THR A 158 3.01 -10.08 -8.27
CA THR A 158 2.65 -11.22 -9.10
C THR A 158 1.13 -11.34 -9.11
N ILE A 159 0.56 -11.64 -10.26
CA ILE A 159 -0.85 -11.94 -10.43
C ILE A 159 -0.93 -13.24 -11.21
N ASP A 160 -1.55 -14.25 -10.60
CA ASP A 160 -1.81 -15.55 -11.19
C ASP A 160 -3.27 -15.55 -11.65
N GLY A 161 -3.47 -15.57 -12.96
CA GLY A 161 -4.79 -15.58 -13.58
C GLY A 161 -5.06 -16.88 -14.32
N VAL A 162 -6.34 -17.16 -14.61
CA VAL A 162 -6.72 -18.39 -15.34
C VAL A 162 -6.14 -18.43 -16.77
N MET A 163 -5.99 -17.27 -17.42
CA MET A 163 -5.51 -17.20 -18.81
C MET A 163 -4.25 -16.37 -19.00
N THR A 164 -3.82 -15.60 -18.02
CA THR A 164 -2.62 -14.78 -18.15
C THR A 164 -2.07 -14.58 -16.75
N ASP A 165 -0.76 -14.69 -16.65
CA ASP A 165 -0.03 -14.32 -15.44
C ASP A 165 0.69 -12.99 -15.70
N TRP A 166 0.83 -12.19 -14.64
CA TRP A 166 1.56 -10.93 -14.67
C TRP A 166 2.58 -10.89 -13.55
N GLU A 167 3.77 -10.39 -13.84
CA GLU A 167 4.75 -10.06 -12.82
C GLU A 167 5.44 -8.74 -13.16
N GLY A 168 5.78 -7.97 -12.14
CA GLY A 168 6.40 -6.69 -12.39
C GLY A 168 6.73 -5.90 -11.15
N ASN A 169 7.17 -4.67 -11.39
CA ASN A 169 7.47 -3.69 -10.37
C ASN A 169 6.62 -2.44 -10.60
N TYR A 170 6.45 -1.67 -9.53
CA TYR A 170 5.88 -0.34 -9.60
C TYR A 170 6.62 0.64 -8.70
N THR A 171 6.53 1.91 -9.05
CA THR A 171 6.98 3.03 -8.24
C THR A 171 5.84 4.03 -8.12
N LEU A 172 5.62 4.56 -6.92
CA LEU A 172 4.74 5.70 -6.70
C LEU A 172 5.59 6.94 -6.43
N LYS A 173 5.23 8.05 -7.07
CA LYS A 173 5.87 9.36 -6.89
C LYS A 173 4.81 10.41 -6.62
N ARG A 174 5.13 11.38 -5.78
CA ARG A 174 4.28 12.55 -5.60
C ARG A 174 4.49 13.50 -6.78
N GLU A 175 3.41 13.87 -7.46
CA GLU A 175 3.42 14.85 -8.54
C GLU A 175 2.37 15.93 -8.24
N SER A 176 2.82 16.99 -7.56
CA SER A 176 1.97 18.08 -7.07
C SER A 176 0.77 17.57 -6.25
N TYR A 177 -0.43 17.58 -6.86
CA TYR A 177 -1.69 17.19 -6.23
C TYR A 177 -2.08 15.74 -6.52
N ARG A 178 -1.32 15.00 -7.35
CA ARG A 178 -1.56 13.61 -7.72
C ARG A 178 -0.42 12.71 -7.25
N ILE A 179 -0.65 11.42 -7.27
CA ILE A 179 0.36 10.39 -7.14
C ILE A 179 0.53 9.74 -8.51
N LEU A 180 1.74 9.82 -9.05
CA LEU A 180 2.14 9.16 -10.29
C LEU A 180 2.57 7.73 -9.97
N GLY A 181 1.83 6.74 -10.45
CA GLY A 181 2.22 5.35 -10.44
C GLY A 181 2.85 4.96 -11.77
N ILE A 182 4.06 4.40 -11.75
CA ILE A 182 4.71 3.84 -12.93
C ILE A 182 4.85 2.35 -12.67
N SER A 183 4.40 1.52 -13.61
CA SER A 183 4.52 0.07 -13.52
C SER A 183 5.19 -0.49 -14.77
N ASP A 184 6.19 -1.32 -14.53
CA ASP A 184 6.93 -2.09 -15.52
C ASP A 184 6.63 -3.57 -15.27
N PHE A 185 6.00 -4.23 -16.23
CA PHE A 185 5.54 -5.60 -16.04
C PHE A 185 5.65 -6.45 -17.29
N ILE A 186 5.72 -7.75 -17.06
CA ILE A 186 5.65 -8.81 -18.05
C ILE A 186 4.28 -9.45 -17.90
N TYR A 187 3.62 -9.71 -19.02
CA TYR A 187 2.44 -10.58 -19.04
C TYR A 187 2.68 -11.78 -19.95
N TYR A 188 2.11 -12.92 -19.54
CA TYR A 188 2.27 -14.21 -20.20
C TYR A 188 0.93 -14.68 -20.77
N PRO A 189 0.61 -14.37 -22.04
CA PRO A 189 -0.64 -14.79 -22.65
C PRO A 189 -0.79 -16.32 -22.63
N ASN A 190 -1.92 -16.83 -22.15
CA ASN A 190 -2.22 -18.26 -22.00
C ASN A 190 -1.12 -19.02 -21.23
N ASN A 191 -0.47 -18.35 -20.29
CA ASN A 191 0.64 -18.85 -19.47
C ASN A 191 1.83 -19.36 -20.31
N GLN A 192 1.97 -18.85 -21.54
CA GLN A 192 3.06 -19.19 -22.45
C GLN A 192 4.25 -18.26 -22.22
N ARG A 193 5.25 -18.74 -21.49
CA ARG A 193 6.50 -17.98 -21.22
C ARG A 193 7.24 -17.55 -22.50
N SER A 194 7.14 -18.32 -23.58
CA SER A 194 7.73 -17.98 -24.88
C SER A 194 7.07 -16.80 -25.59
N ALA A 195 5.83 -16.45 -25.20
CA ALA A 195 5.07 -15.35 -25.76
C ALA A 195 5.02 -14.13 -24.82
N ALA A 196 5.91 -14.08 -23.83
CA ALA A 196 5.99 -13.01 -22.84
C ALA A 196 6.09 -11.64 -23.51
N LYS A 197 5.32 -10.68 -22.99
CA LYS A 197 5.31 -9.31 -23.50
C LYS A 197 5.61 -8.34 -22.38
N ASN A 198 6.55 -7.43 -22.65
CA ASN A 198 6.86 -6.33 -21.76
C ASN A 198 5.87 -5.18 -21.98
N ALA A 199 5.45 -4.56 -20.89
CA ALA A 199 4.64 -3.35 -20.92
C ALA A 199 5.10 -2.39 -19.82
N GLN A 200 5.07 -1.10 -20.15
CA GLN A 200 5.19 -0.02 -19.19
C GLN A 200 3.90 0.78 -19.22
N LYS A 201 3.35 1.06 -18.04
CA LYS A 201 2.12 1.85 -17.88
C LYS A 201 2.29 2.89 -16.79
N THR A 202 1.64 4.03 -17.01
CA THR A 202 1.61 5.15 -16.09
C THR A 202 0.17 5.40 -15.66
N TYR A 203 -0.02 5.56 -14.36
CA TYR A 203 -1.32 5.76 -13.71
C TYR A 203 -1.25 7.01 -12.84
N TYR A 204 -2.36 7.74 -12.75
CA TYR A 204 -2.49 8.91 -11.88
C TYR A 204 -3.55 8.64 -10.81
N LEU A 205 -3.17 8.83 -9.55
CA LEU A 205 -3.98 8.60 -8.35
C LEU A 205 -4.23 9.90 -7.56
#